data_AF-A0A842QDP1-F1
#
_entry.id   AF-A0A842QDP1-F1
#
_cell.length_a   1.000
_cell.length_b   1.000
_cell.length_c   1.000
_cell.angle_alpha   90.00
_cell.angle_beta   90.00
_cell.angle_gamma   90.00
#
_symmetry.space_group_name_H-M   'P 1'
#
loop_
_entity.id
_entity.type
_entity.pdbx_description
1 polymer ?
#
loop_
_entity_poly.entity_id
_entity_poly.type
_entity_poly.pdbx_seq_one_letter_code
_entity_poly.pdbx_strand_id
1 'polypeptide(L)'
;MEMDEIKEGNYSANLGPGIHDSTITYRIYLEDVFGQNSTTSSYQVTWIDSITPNFHDYSWTPQEPTTGEEVEVTCVVTDYGSEVDEVYIEWSYEGGLSGGGMEPFGEDSYQYTIGPFSEAGQISVKIVVTDVAGNSVTNEFSIEIIESEGVLDLPVPLLLVAGAGIIIVLVVGFAIKRR
;
A
#
# COMPACT_ATOMS: atom_id res chain seq x y z
N MET A 1 -26.54 -15.58 31.85
CA MET A 1 -25.33 -15.62 32.70
C MET A 1 -25.78 -15.33 34.11
N GLU A 2 -25.37 -16.15 35.07
CA GLU A 2 -25.60 -15.87 36.50
C GLU A 2 -24.59 -14.81 36.98
N MET A 3 -25.00 -13.94 37.90
CA MET A 3 -24.15 -12.89 38.42
C MET A 3 -23.60 -13.29 39.80
N ASP A 4 -22.35 -12.94 40.06
CA ASP A 4 -21.69 -13.19 41.33
C ASP A 4 -22.01 -12.08 42.34
N GLU A 5 -22.40 -12.45 43.57
CA GLU A 5 -22.54 -11.47 44.65
C GLU A 5 -21.15 -11.00 45.11
N ILE A 6 -20.90 -9.69 45.03
CA ILE A 6 -19.62 -9.08 45.40
C ILE A 6 -19.63 -8.46 46.81
N LYS A 7 -20.82 -8.05 47.27
CA LYS A 7 -21.13 -7.60 48.63
C LYS A 7 -22.64 -7.61 48.79
N GLU A 8 -23.14 -7.67 50.02
CA GLU A 8 -24.58 -7.76 50.33
C GLU A 8 -25.45 -6.90 49.39
N GLY A 9 -26.26 -7.58 48.57
CA GLY A 9 -27.20 -6.95 47.64
C GLY A 9 -26.59 -6.32 46.38
N ASN A 10 -25.30 -6.55 46.10
CA ASN A 10 -24.61 -6.07 44.91
C ASN A 10 -24.01 -7.25 44.15
N TYR A 11 -24.35 -7.33 42.86
CA TYR A 11 -23.96 -8.41 41.98
C TYR A 11 -23.12 -7.89 40.83
N SER A 12 -22.21 -8.70 40.32
CA SER A 12 -21.37 -8.40 39.17
C SER A 12 -21.35 -9.57 38.20
N ALA A 13 -21.24 -9.27 36.91
CA ALA A 13 -20.97 -10.25 35.88
C ALA A 13 -19.93 -9.68 34.92
N ASN A 14 -18.97 -10.52 34.53
CA ASN A 14 -17.98 -10.17 33.52
C ASN A 14 -18.47 -10.68 32.16
N LEU A 15 -18.67 -9.76 31.22
CA LEU A 15 -19.13 -10.07 29.87
C LEU A 15 -18.02 -10.69 28.99
N GLY A 16 -16.79 -10.75 29.50
CA GLY A 16 -15.62 -11.26 28.81
C GLY A 16 -15.02 -10.26 27.82
N PRO A 17 -13.92 -10.64 27.15
CA PRO A 17 -13.45 -9.91 25.97
C PRO A 17 -14.48 -10.08 24.85
N GLY A 18 -14.91 -8.98 24.24
CA GLY A 18 -15.75 -9.02 23.05
C GLY A 18 -14.93 -9.20 21.78
N ILE A 19 -15.64 -9.49 20.69
CA ILE A 19 -15.08 -9.46 19.34
C ILE A 19 -15.09 -8.00 18.88
N HIS A 20 -14.07 -7.59 18.13
CA HIS A 20 -14.04 -6.26 17.50
C HIS A 20 -15.33 -5.99 16.71
N ASP A 21 -15.83 -4.77 16.80
CA ASP A 21 -17.09 -4.29 16.21
C ASP A 21 -18.34 -5.11 16.53
N SER A 22 -18.34 -5.78 17.69
CA SER A 22 -19.51 -6.49 18.19
C SER A 22 -20.29 -5.66 19.21
N THR A 23 -21.62 -5.70 19.10
CA THR A 23 -22.53 -5.13 20.10
C THR A 23 -23.37 -6.24 20.70
N ILE A 24 -23.37 -6.34 22.02
CA ILE A 24 -24.30 -7.20 22.73
C ILE A 24 -25.37 -6.36 23.42
N THR A 25 -26.59 -6.90 23.42
CA THR A 25 -27.69 -6.36 24.20
C THR A 25 -27.97 -7.28 25.37
N TYR A 26 -28.02 -6.75 26.59
CA TYR A 26 -28.32 -7.53 27.79
C TYR A 26 -29.37 -6.85 28.67
N ARG A 27 -29.96 -7.63 29.58
CA ARG A 27 -30.89 -7.17 30.61
C ARG A 27 -30.63 -7.96 31.89
N ILE A 28 -30.89 -7.34 33.03
CA ILE A 28 -30.72 -7.96 34.33
C ILE A 28 -32.10 -8.46 34.78
N TYR A 29 -32.16 -9.75 35.12
CA TYR A 29 -33.35 -10.42 35.63
C TYR A 29 -33.12 -10.77 37.10
N LEU A 30 -34.09 -10.44 37.95
CA LEU A 30 -34.11 -10.74 39.37
C LEU A 30 -35.29 -11.66 39.63
N GLU A 31 -35.09 -12.74 40.36
CA GLU A 31 -36.14 -13.65 40.83
C GLU A 31 -35.99 -13.86 42.32
N ASP A 32 -37.07 -13.69 43.07
CA ASP A 32 -37.08 -13.95 44.51
C ASP A 32 -37.29 -15.44 44.81
N VAL A 33 -37.15 -15.83 46.08
CA VAL A 33 -37.35 -17.22 46.54
C VAL A 33 -38.78 -17.74 46.37
N PHE A 34 -39.73 -16.86 46.04
CA PHE A 34 -41.12 -17.19 45.76
C PHE A 34 -41.44 -17.19 44.26
N GLY A 35 -40.44 -17.02 43.39
CA GLY A 35 -40.56 -17.03 41.94
C GLY A 35 -41.10 -15.73 41.33
N GLN A 36 -41.16 -14.64 42.10
CA GLN A 36 -41.54 -13.33 41.58
C GLN A 36 -40.34 -12.67 40.90
N ASN A 37 -40.58 -12.10 39.73
CA ASN A 37 -39.54 -11.62 38.84
C ASN A 37 -39.63 -10.12 38.54
N SER A 38 -38.47 -9.51 38.43
CA SER A 38 -38.28 -8.13 37.97
C SER A 38 -37.19 -8.10 36.90
N THR A 39 -37.29 -7.18 35.94
CA THR A 39 -36.36 -7.10 34.83
C THR A 39 -36.08 -5.65 34.48
N THR A 40 -34.81 -5.33 34.21
CA THR A 40 -34.41 -3.99 33.76
C THR A 40 -34.78 -3.74 32.30
N SER A 41 -34.69 -2.48 31.87
CA SER A 41 -34.54 -2.17 30.45
C SER A 41 -33.29 -2.85 29.86
N SER A 42 -33.23 -2.90 28.53
CA SER A 42 -32.06 -3.36 27.80
C SER A 42 -30.89 -2.37 27.94
N TYR A 43 -29.70 -2.91 28.15
CA TYR A 43 -28.42 -2.22 28.05
C TYR A 43 -27.67 -2.73 26.82
N GLN A 44 -26.76 -1.91 26.29
CA GLN A 44 -25.86 -2.29 25.21
C GLN A 44 -24.42 -2.04 25.62
N VAL A 45 -23.54 -2.94 25.20
CA VAL A 45 -22.08 -2.75 25.24
C VAL A 45 -21.56 -3.07 23.85
N THR A 46 -20.70 -2.18 23.35
CA THR A 46 -20.02 -2.31 22.06
C THR A 46 -18.52 -2.41 22.32
N TRP A 47 -17.90 -3.42 21.74
CA TRP A 47 -16.44 -3.51 21.65
C TRP A 47 -16.03 -2.88 20.33
N ILE A 48 -15.11 -1.92 20.41
CA ILE A 48 -14.55 -1.25 19.23
C ILE A 48 -13.19 -1.86 18.93
N ASP A 49 -12.84 -1.96 17.66
CA ASP A 49 -11.44 -2.07 17.30
C ASP A 49 -10.73 -0.72 17.49
N SER A 50 -9.49 -0.79 17.96
CA SER A 50 -8.60 0.35 18.14
C SER A 50 -7.16 0.01 17.74
N ILE A 51 -6.95 -1.14 17.12
CA ILE A 51 -5.66 -1.62 16.66
C ILE A 51 -5.47 -1.08 15.25
N THR A 52 -4.45 -0.25 15.02
CA THR A 52 -4.13 0.22 13.66
C THR A 52 -3.50 -0.89 12.82
N PRO A 53 -3.65 -0.86 11.48
CA PRO A 53 -2.91 -1.75 10.59
C PRO A 53 -1.39 -1.65 10.78
N ASN A 54 -0.70 -2.73 10.46
CA ASN A 54 0.75 -2.83 10.46
C ASN A 54 1.29 -2.73 9.03
N PHE A 55 2.26 -1.83 8.84
CA PHE A 55 2.97 -1.64 7.59
C PHE A 55 4.32 -2.38 7.68
N HIS A 56 4.52 -3.44 6.90
CA HIS A 56 5.72 -4.30 7.00
C HIS A 56 6.83 -3.85 6.07
N ASP A 57 6.50 -3.67 4.80
CA ASP A 57 7.50 -3.38 3.76
C ASP A 57 6.89 -2.66 2.56
N TYR A 58 7.73 -2.02 1.76
CA TYR A 58 7.39 -1.47 0.46
C TYR A 58 8.58 -1.55 -0.50
N SER A 59 8.28 -1.64 -1.79
CA SER A 59 9.29 -1.62 -2.86
C SER A 59 8.73 -1.01 -4.13
N TRP A 60 9.59 -0.73 -5.10
CA TRP A 60 9.17 -0.32 -6.43
C TRP A 60 10.04 -0.96 -7.51
N THR A 61 9.52 -1.12 -8.71
CA THR A 61 10.28 -1.62 -9.87
C THR A 61 9.99 -0.76 -11.09
N PRO A 62 11.02 -0.35 -11.85
CA PRO A 62 12.45 -0.55 -11.60
C PRO A 62 12.97 0.29 -10.42
N GLN A 63 14.07 -0.12 -9.78
CA GLN A 63 14.64 0.59 -8.62
C GLN A 63 15.28 1.94 -9.00
N GLU A 64 15.79 2.04 -10.22
CA GLU A 64 16.34 3.26 -10.83
C GLU A 64 15.53 3.57 -12.11
N PRO A 65 14.28 4.04 -11.99
CA PRO A 65 13.43 4.31 -13.14
C PRO A 65 13.94 5.48 -13.96
N THR A 66 13.79 5.38 -15.28
CA THR A 66 14.17 6.42 -16.23
C THR A 66 12.94 7.09 -16.86
N THR A 67 13.15 8.24 -17.50
CA THR A 67 12.10 8.90 -18.26
C THR A 67 11.50 7.96 -19.32
N GLY A 68 10.17 7.94 -19.41
CA GLY A 68 9.41 7.03 -20.27
C GLY A 68 9.06 5.67 -19.65
N GLU A 69 9.59 5.32 -18.48
CA GLU A 69 9.24 4.09 -17.77
C GLU A 69 8.10 4.29 -16.78
N GLU A 70 7.28 3.25 -16.62
CA GLU A 70 6.32 3.13 -15.52
C GLU A 70 7.01 2.56 -14.28
N VAL A 71 6.56 2.97 -13.11
CA VAL A 71 7.03 2.48 -11.82
C VAL A 71 5.92 1.70 -11.13
N GLU A 72 6.14 0.41 -10.92
CA GLU A 72 5.24 -0.43 -10.12
C GLU A 72 5.66 -0.35 -8.65
N VAL A 73 4.83 0.27 -7.82
CA VAL A 73 5.00 0.37 -6.37
C VAL A 73 4.23 -0.77 -5.71
N THR A 74 4.84 -1.45 -4.75
CA THR A 74 4.22 -2.52 -3.97
C THR A 74 4.38 -2.29 -2.47
N CYS A 75 3.44 -2.76 -1.66
CA CYS A 75 3.56 -2.77 -0.21
C CYS A 75 3.00 -4.05 0.42
N VAL A 76 3.46 -4.36 1.63
CA VAL A 76 2.98 -5.49 2.45
C VAL A 76 2.40 -4.97 3.76
N VAL A 77 1.14 -5.30 4.03
CA VAL A 77 0.38 -4.74 5.15
C VAL A 77 -0.51 -5.82 5.77
N THR A 78 -0.71 -5.78 7.09
CA THR A 78 -1.63 -6.69 7.79
C THR A 78 -2.41 -5.93 8.84
N ASP A 79 -3.60 -6.41 9.18
CA ASP A 79 -4.32 -5.95 10.36
C ASP A 79 -4.73 -7.13 11.26
N TYR A 80 -4.68 -6.94 12.58
CA TYR A 80 -5.00 -7.97 13.58
C TYR A 80 -6.29 -7.68 14.37
N GLY A 81 -6.96 -6.56 14.11
CA GLY A 81 -8.17 -6.13 14.78
C GLY A 81 -9.43 -6.42 13.96
N SER A 82 -9.56 -5.78 12.81
CA SER A 82 -10.78 -5.75 11.97
C SER A 82 -10.54 -6.02 10.47
N GLU A 83 -9.32 -6.41 10.08
CA GLU A 83 -8.88 -6.63 8.69
C GLU A 83 -8.63 -5.31 7.93
N VAL A 84 -7.83 -5.38 6.86
CA VAL A 84 -7.55 -4.21 6.01
C VAL A 84 -8.76 -3.93 5.11
N ASP A 85 -9.25 -2.70 5.11
CA ASP A 85 -10.35 -2.22 4.28
C ASP A 85 -9.85 -1.54 3.00
N GLU A 86 -8.91 -0.60 3.14
CA GLU A 86 -8.39 0.19 2.03
C GLU A 86 -6.87 0.36 2.10
N VAL A 87 -6.20 0.22 0.95
CA VAL A 87 -4.82 0.65 0.74
C VAL A 87 -4.84 1.72 -0.35
N TYR A 88 -4.52 2.95 0.01
CA TYR A 88 -4.57 4.11 -0.87
C TYR A 88 -3.19 4.72 -1.03
N ILE A 89 -2.82 5.08 -2.26
CA ILE A 89 -1.55 5.76 -2.56
C ILE A 89 -1.82 7.17 -3.08
N GLU A 90 -1.16 8.15 -2.47
CA GLU A 90 -1.04 9.52 -2.94
C GLU A 90 0.38 9.74 -3.43
N TRP A 91 0.54 10.39 -4.56
CA TRP A 91 1.86 10.75 -5.06
C TRP A 91 1.86 12.12 -5.72
N SER A 92 3.02 12.77 -5.68
CA SER A 92 3.22 14.05 -6.34
C SER A 92 4.49 14.09 -7.16
N TYR A 93 4.39 14.72 -8.32
CA TYR A 93 5.48 14.92 -9.27
C TYR A 93 5.31 16.31 -9.89
N GLU A 94 6.37 17.12 -9.88
CA GLU A 94 6.36 18.53 -10.38
C GLU A 94 5.23 19.40 -9.80
N GLY A 95 4.80 19.12 -8.57
CA GLY A 95 3.72 19.84 -7.89
C GLY A 95 2.30 19.40 -8.29
N GLY A 96 2.15 18.47 -9.23
CA GLY A 96 0.89 17.78 -9.48
C GLY A 96 0.66 16.70 -8.42
N LEU A 97 -0.57 16.62 -7.88
CA LEU A 97 -0.99 15.58 -6.94
C LEU A 97 -1.91 14.58 -7.67
N SER A 98 -1.67 13.29 -7.45
CA SER A 98 -2.47 12.19 -7.98
C SER A 98 -2.54 11.05 -6.95
N GLY A 99 -3.38 10.06 -7.21
CA GLY A 99 -3.52 8.91 -6.32
C GLY A 99 -4.68 8.00 -6.70
N GLY A 100 -4.79 6.90 -5.96
CA GLY A 100 -5.85 5.90 -6.12
C GLY A 100 -5.70 4.74 -5.15
N GLY A 101 -6.68 3.84 -5.17
CA GLY A 101 -6.59 2.57 -4.46
C GLY A 101 -5.51 1.68 -5.07
N MET A 102 -4.74 1.00 -4.24
CA MET A 102 -3.80 -0.05 -4.65
C MET A 102 -4.56 -1.36 -4.84
N GLU A 103 -4.17 -2.14 -5.85
CA GLU A 103 -4.80 -3.41 -6.19
C GLU A 103 -4.12 -4.58 -5.46
N PRO A 104 -4.86 -5.61 -5.01
CA PRO A 104 -4.25 -6.79 -4.42
C PRO A 104 -3.32 -7.52 -5.41
N PHE A 105 -2.11 -7.82 -4.95
CA PHE A 105 -1.07 -8.56 -5.69
C PHE A 105 -0.67 -9.88 -5.01
N GLY A 106 -1.03 -10.06 -3.74
CA GLY A 106 -0.77 -11.25 -2.93
C GLY A 106 -1.71 -11.33 -1.72
N GLU A 107 -1.43 -12.25 -0.78
CA GLU A 107 -2.25 -12.43 0.43
C GLU A 107 -2.30 -11.15 1.29
N ASP A 108 -1.16 -10.50 1.47
CA ASP A 108 -1.00 -9.26 2.25
C ASP A 108 -0.33 -8.15 1.43
N SER A 109 -0.32 -8.30 0.11
CA SER A 109 0.46 -7.45 -0.80
C SER A 109 -0.43 -6.68 -1.77
N TYR A 110 -0.08 -5.42 -1.99
CA TYR A 110 -0.83 -4.50 -2.87
C TYR A 110 0.13 -3.82 -3.83
N GLN A 111 -0.37 -3.43 -5.01
CA GLN A 111 0.42 -2.75 -6.04
C GLN A 111 -0.28 -1.54 -6.66
N TYR A 112 0.51 -0.61 -7.19
CA TYR A 112 0.03 0.53 -7.97
C TYR A 112 1.08 0.98 -8.99
N THR A 113 0.65 1.33 -10.20
CA THR A 113 1.54 1.80 -11.27
C THR A 113 1.51 3.32 -11.38
N ILE A 114 2.69 3.94 -11.35
CA ILE A 114 2.89 5.39 -11.46
C ILE A 114 3.62 5.69 -12.77
N GLY A 115 3.25 6.78 -13.45
CA GLY A 115 3.90 7.25 -14.68
C GLY A 115 3.24 6.71 -15.95
N PRO A 116 3.95 6.70 -17.09
CA PRO A 116 5.34 7.13 -17.26
C PRO A 116 5.52 8.66 -17.18
N PHE A 117 6.76 9.10 -16.92
CA PHE A 117 7.12 10.53 -16.85
C PHE A 117 8.04 10.95 -17.99
N SER A 118 7.86 12.17 -18.51
CA SER A 118 8.65 12.69 -19.63
C SER A 118 9.91 13.44 -19.22
N GLU A 119 10.06 13.81 -17.95
CA GLU A 119 11.19 14.56 -17.42
C GLU A 119 11.76 13.84 -16.20
N ALA A 120 13.05 14.02 -15.95
CA ALA A 120 13.70 13.53 -14.74
C ALA A 120 13.26 14.36 -13.52
N GLY A 121 13.13 13.73 -12.37
CA GLY A 121 12.65 14.42 -11.18
C GLY A 121 12.41 13.48 -10.00
N GLN A 122 11.80 14.03 -8.95
CA GLN A 122 11.49 13.28 -7.73
C GLN A 122 9.99 13.13 -7.56
N ILE A 123 9.55 11.91 -7.30
CA ILE A 123 8.18 11.58 -6.91
C ILE A 123 8.14 11.50 -5.39
N SER A 124 7.27 12.26 -4.75
CA SER A 124 6.95 12.05 -3.33
C SER A 124 5.74 11.13 -3.22
N VAL A 125 5.86 10.03 -2.50
CA VAL A 125 4.84 8.98 -2.36
C VAL A 125 4.39 8.88 -0.91
N LYS A 126 3.09 8.73 -0.70
CA LYS A 126 2.45 8.48 0.59
C LYS A 126 1.45 7.34 0.43
N ILE A 127 1.60 6.28 1.23
CA ILE A 127 0.66 5.16 1.28
C ILE A 127 -0.09 5.24 2.60
N VAL A 128 -1.42 5.17 2.53
CA VAL A 128 -2.33 5.14 3.68
C VAL A 128 -3.06 3.80 3.67
N VAL A 129 -3.03 3.10 4.81
CA VAL A 129 -3.72 1.83 5.00
C VAL A 129 -4.76 2.04 6.08
N THR A 130 -6.00 1.65 5.82
CA THR A 130 -7.14 1.79 6.73
C THR A 130 -7.78 0.43 6.95
N ASP A 131 -8.10 0.09 8.20
CA ASP A 131 -8.87 -1.10 8.54
C ASP A 131 -10.40 -0.85 8.49
N VAL A 132 -11.18 -1.92 8.65
CA VAL A 132 -12.66 -1.86 8.62
C VAL A 132 -13.23 -0.99 9.74
N ALA A 133 -12.53 -0.88 10.87
CA ALA A 133 -12.93 -0.02 11.98
C ALA A 133 -12.53 1.46 11.81
N GLY A 134 -11.80 1.80 10.76
CA GLY A 134 -11.37 3.16 10.44
C GLY A 134 -10.09 3.62 11.14
N ASN A 135 -9.29 2.70 11.70
CA ASN A 135 -7.93 3.02 12.13
C ASN A 135 -7.00 3.01 10.92
N SER A 136 -6.02 3.91 10.90
CA SER A 136 -5.10 4.03 9.76
C SER A 136 -3.64 4.15 10.16
N VAL A 137 -2.76 3.71 9.27
CA VAL A 137 -1.31 3.93 9.31
C VAL A 137 -0.86 4.57 8.00
N THR A 138 0.23 5.34 8.04
CA THR A 138 0.78 6.04 6.87
C THR A 138 2.27 5.80 6.75
N ASN A 139 2.74 5.62 5.52
CA ASN A 139 4.15 5.55 5.17
C ASN A 139 4.47 6.54 4.03
N GLU A 140 5.62 7.20 4.08
CA GLU A 140 6.03 8.22 3.11
C GLU A 140 7.47 7.96 2.65
N PHE A 141 7.71 8.06 1.35
CA PHE A 141 9.03 7.87 0.73
C PHE A 141 9.13 8.65 -0.58
N SER A 142 10.30 8.60 -1.22
CA SER A 142 10.54 9.28 -2.49
C SER A 142 11.22 8.36 -3.50
N ILE A 143 10.86 8.52 -4.77
CA ILE A 143 11.43 7.80 -5.90
C ILE A 143 12.09 8.82 -6.83
N GLU A 144 13.31 8.56 -7.25
CA GLU A 144 14.05 9.40 -8.21
C GLU A 144 13.88 8.82 -9.63
N ILE A 145 13.37 9.65 -10.56
CA ILE A 145 13.35 9.37 -11.99
C ILE A 145 14.59 10.01 -12.62
N ILE A 146 15.37 9.21 -13.32
CA ILE A 146 16.60 9.64 -14.00
C ILE A 146 16.31 9.86 -15.49
N GLU A 147 17.04 10.75 -16.15
CA GLU A 147 16.90 10.91 -17.60
C GLU A 147 17.28 9.61 -18.33
N SER A 148 16.44 9.16 -19.26
CA SER A 148 16.78 8.07 -20.14
C SER A 148 17.96 8.47 -21.02
N GLU A 149 18.98 7.60 -21.11
CA GLU A 149 20.08 7.79 -22.04
C GLU A 149 19.52 7.70 -23.47
N GLY A 150 19.28 8.85 -24.09
CA GLY A 150 18.64 8.94 -25.39
C GLY A 150 19.34 8.03 -26.41
N VAL A 151 18.58 7.12 -27.03
CA VAL A 151 19.07 6.37 -28.18
C VAL A 151 19.33 7.42 -29.27
N LEU A 152 20.60 7.69 -29.56
CA LEU A 152 20.96 8.47 -30.74
C LEU A 152 20.38 7.73 -31.94
N ASP A 153 19.24 8.21 -32.45
CA ASP A 153 18.67 7.81 -33.73
C ASP A 153 19.60 8.35 -34.81
N LEU A 154 20.75 7.68 -34.96
CA LEU A 154 21.63 7.96 -36.08
C LEU A 154 20.81 7.60 -37.31
N PRO A 155 20.54 8.56 -38.21
CA PRO A 155 19.78 8.26 -39.41
C PRO A 155 20.49 7.10 -40.09
N VAL A 156 19.78 5.98 -40.25
CA VAL A 156 20.27 4.80 -40.95
C VAL A 156 20.93 5.33 -42.22
N PRO A 157 22.25 5.13 -42.43
CA PRO A 157 22.90 5.71 -43.59
C PRO A 157 22.15 5.18 -44.81
N LEU A 158 21.62 6.10 -45.60
CA LEU A 158 20.92 5.80 -46.84
C LEU A 158 21.90 5.00 -47.69
N LEU A 159 21.83 3.67 -47.63
CA LEU A 159 22.63 2.80 -48.48
C LEU A 159 22.06 3.02 -49.87
N LEU A 160 22.61 3.99 -50.60
CA LEU A 160 22.46 4.07 -52.04
C LEU A 160 22.97 2.74 -52.57
N VAL A 161 22.05 1.81 -52.82
CA VAL A 161 22.30 0.68 -53.69
C VAL A 161 22.43 1.25 -55.10
N ALA A 162 23.55 1.92 -55.36
CA ALA A 162 24.11 1.98 -56.69
C ALA A 162 24.62 0.57 -56.96
N GLY A 163 23.79 -0.24 -57.61
CA GLY A 163 24.22 -1.48 -58.22
C GLY A 163 25.25 -1.15 -59.29
N ALA A 164 26.52 -1.06 -58.90
CA ALA A 164 27.71 -1.45 -59.65
C ALA A 164 28.97 -1.03 -58.87
N GLY A 165 29.79 -2.02 -58.49
CA GLY A 165 31.22 -1.81 -58.30
C GLY A 165 31.70 -1.66 -56.86
N ILE A 166 32.08 -2.81 -56.29
CA ILE A 166 33.19 -3.05 -55.34
C ILE A 166 33.98 -1.80 -54.91
N ILE A 167 34.02 -1.52 -53.60
CA ILE A 167 35.25 -1.04 -52.93
C ILE A 167 35.35 -1.68 -51.53
N ILE A 168 36.36 -2.53 -51.34
CA ILE A 168 36.89 -2.94 -50.04
C ILE A 168 37.84 -1.82 -49.57
N VAL A 169 37.66 -1.30 -48.35
CA VAL A 169 38.74 -0.60 -47.63
C VAL A 169 38.80 -1.13 -46.20
N LEU A 170 39.82 -1.97 -45.97
CA LEU A 170 40.34 -2.25 -44.64
C LEU A 170 41.08 -1.00 -44.15
N VAL A 171 40.67 -0.48 -42.99
CA VAL A 171 41.40 0.53 -42.23
C VAL A 171 42.60 -0.17 -41.58
N VAL A 172 43.78 0.47 -41.64
CA VAL A 172 44.62 0.88 -40.50
C VAL A 172 45.96 1.36 -41.06
N GLY A 173 46.19 2.66 -40.92
CA GLY A 173 47.52 3.24 -41.06
C GLY A 173 48.30 3.08 -39.75
N PHE A 174 49.53 2.60 -39.84
CA PHE A 174 50.55 2.81 -38.81
C PHE A 174 51.94 2.97 -39.45
N ALA A 175 52.28 4.23 -39.71
CA ALA A 175 53.52 4.96 -39.40
C ALA A 175 54.94 4.30 -39.44
N ILE A 176 55.91 5.11 -39.93
CA ILE A 176 57.37 5.21 -39.59
C ILE A 176 58.30 4.26 -40.41
N LYS A 177 59.44 4.64 -41.03
CA LYS A 177 60.49 5.63 -40.73
C LYS A 177 61.37 5.99 -41.97
N ARG A 178 61.96 7.19 -41.87
CA ARG A 178 63.10 7.77 -42.65
C ARG A 178 64.30 6.85 -42.88
N ARG A 179 64.92 6.93 -44.06
CA ARG A 179 66.26 7.53 -44.27
C ARG A 179 66.49 7.86 -45.73
#